data_AF-A0AAW2P1X5-F1
#
_entry.id   AF-A0AAW2P1X5-F1
#
_cell.length_a   1.000
_cell.length_b   1.000
_cell.length_c   1.000
_cell.angle_alpha   90.00
_cell.angle_beta   90.00
_cell.angle_gamma   90.00
#
_symmetry.space_group_name_H-M   'P 1'
#
loop_
_entity.id
_entity.type
_entity.pdbx_description
1 polymer ?
#
loop_
_entity_poly.entity_id
_entity_poly.type
_entity_poly.pdbx_seq_one_letter_code
_entity_poly.pdbx_strand_id
1 'polypeptide(L)'
;MLFKTKEELMEAVQDHSIRHARREYYVTESSKTKWKVLCKHSTEGHVKCNPSYGIKHVIQNVKDQTGYDVPYQKAWYSLKMAREIVYGTWESSVKKLPAYLGAIQKYNPGTIVEWKHKGFQASTGKYVMGYVFWAFKPCIDGFQFCRNVISVDGTHLYTKYKYKLLIAAAMDGNQQVLPLAFAVDEETYPSWKWFLQQLSRHVIRGRRGMCLISDRHGGLIKAVREGPDFVSPHGVHRYCLRHVCSNFNSTIKNVVLKDLCWQAGSEYQSRKFNRIMDEIKKQDVKAFAYLDAINKEKWTASHDGGWRCGFDDQHVRMH
;
A
#
# COMPACT_ATOMS: atom_id res chain seq x y z
N MET A 1 -27.44 29.53 -30.09
CA MET A 1 -26.75 29.63 -31.40
C MET A 1 -26.64 28.24 -31.99
N LEU A 2 -26.98 28.07 -33.27
CA LEU A 2 -26.71 26.86 -34.04
C LEU A 2 -25.45 27.13 -34.86
N PHE A 3 -24.36 26.41 -34.58
CA PHE A 3 -23.11 26.52 -35.34
C PHE A 3 -23.15 25.53 -36.51
N LYS A 4 -22.78 25.97 -37.71
CA LYS A 4 -22.89 25.15 -38.94
C LYS A 4 -21.72 24.20 -39.08
N THR A 5 -20.57 24.55 -38.50
CA THR A 5 -19.34 23.76 -38.56
C THR A 5 -18.69 23.65 -37.18
N LYS A 6 -17.77 22.70 -37.03
CA LYS A 6 -17.01 22.52 -35.78
C LYS A 6 -16.07 23.71 -35.55
N GLU A 7 -15.56 24.28 -36.62
CA GLU A 7 -14.65 25.43 -36.65
C GLU A 7 -15.33 26.69 -36.12
N GLU A 8 -16.55 27.01 -36.59
CA GLU A 8 -17.36 28.13 -36.06
C GLU A 8 -17.62 28.00 -34.56
N LEU A 9 -17.87 26.77 -34.09
CA LEU A 9 -18.05 26.52 -32.66
C LEU A 9 -16.74 26.73 -31.89
N MET A 10 -15.60 26.26 -32.40
CA MET A 10 -14.31 26.43 -31.74
C MET A 10 -13.96 27.92 -31.60
N GLU A 11 -14.18 28.71 -32.65
CA GLU A 11 -13.97 30.16 -32.61
C GLU A 11 -14.92 30.85 -31.63
N ALA A 12 -16.22 30.51 -31.65
CA ALA A 12 -17.19 31.10 -30.72
C ALA A 12 -16.89 30.73 -29.25
N VAL A 13 -16.42 29.50 -29.00
CA VAL A 13 -15.98 29.06 -27.68
C VAL A 13 -14.72 29.81 -27.24
N GLN A 14 -13.76 30.02 -28.15
CA GLN A 14 -12.54 30.77 -27.88
C GLN A 14 -12.82 32.26 -27.64
N ASP A 15 -13.73 32.85 -28.41
CA ASP A 15 -14.15 34.24 -28.24
C ASP A 15 -14.90 34.44 -26.91
N HIS A 16 -15.82 33.55 -26.55
CA HIS A 16 -16.47 33.55 -25.24
C HIS A 16 -15.46 33.33 -24.09
N SER A 17 -14.46 32.46 -24.29
CA SER A 17 -13.38 32.21 -23.35
C SER A 17 -12.62 33.50 -23.01
N ILE A 18 -12.28 34.27 -24.06
CA ILE A 18 -11.54 35.54 -23.97
C ILE A 18 -12.41 36.66 -23.40
N ARG A 19 -13.64 36.83 -23.92
CA ARG A 19 -14.48 38.00 -23.61
C ARG A 19 -15.22 37.92 -22.28
N HIS A 20 -15.65 36.72 -21.88
CA HIS A 20 -16.62 36.59 -20.79
C HIS A 20 -16.18 35.67 -19.66
N ALA A 21 -15.38 34.64 -19.93
CA ALA A 21 -15.12 33.61 -18.95
C ALA A 21 -13.73 33.65 -18.29
N ARG A 22 -12.76 34.43 -18.83
CA ARG A 22 -11.32 34.41 -18.41
C ARG A 22 -10.77 32.99 -18.24
N ARG A 23 -11.29 32.03 -19.00
CA ARG A 23 -11.02 30.60 -18.89
C ARG A 23 -10.92 30.07 -20.30
N GLU A 24 -9.89 29.30 -20.58
CA GLU A 24 -9.75 28.63 -21.87
C GLU A 24 -10.63 27.37 -21.91
N TYR A 25 -11.42 27.22 -22.97
CA TYR A 25 -12.26 26.06 -23.22
C TYR A 25 -11.87 25.37 -24.52
N TYR A 26 -12.02 24.04 -24.59
CA TYR A 26 -11.83 23.27 -25.83
C TYR A 26 -12.98 22.30 -26.07
N VAL A 27 -13.35 22.14 -27.34
CA VAL A 27 -14.45 21.27 -27.78
C VAL A 27 -13.98 19.82 -27.80
N THR A 28 -14.69 18.94 -27.10
CA THR A 28 -14.35 17.50 -26.97
C THR A 28 -15.27 16.59 -27.77
N GLU A 29 -16.54 16.95 -27.89
CA GLU A 29 -17.50 16.25 -28.74
C GLU A 29 -18.32 17.27 -29.53
N SER A 30 -18.62 16.94 -30.78
CA SER A 30 -19.27 17.83 -31.72
C SER A 30 -20.17 17.03 -32.64
N SER A 31 -21.49 17.16 -32.51
CA SER A 31 -22.49 16.59 -33.40
C SER A 31 -23.53 17.65 -33.81
N LYS A 32 -24.35 17.36 -34.83
CA LYS A 32 -25.39 18.29 -35.33
C LYS A 32 -26.37 18.77 -34.25
N THR A 33 -26.51 18.04 -33.14
CA THR A 33 -27.49 18.34 -32.08
C THR A 33 -26.89 18.43 -30.68
N LYS A 34 -25.59 18.10 -30.50
CA LYS A 34 -24.96 18.06 -29.18
C LYS A 34 -23.50 18.44 -29.26
N TRP A 35 -23.09 19.31 -28.34
CA TRP A 35 -21.72 19.78 -28.22
C TRP A 35 -21.26 19.63 -26.77
N LYS A 36 -20.01 19.23 -26.58
CA LYS A 36 -19.40 19.08 -25.25
C LYS A 36 -18.09 19.86 -25.22
N VAL A 37 -18.00 20.80 -24.29
CA VAL A 37 -16.85 21.69 -24.14
C VAL A 37 -16.27 21.50 -22.75
N LEU A 38 -14.94 21.36 -22.64
CA LEU A 38 -14.23 21.26 -21.36
C LEU A 38 -13.39 22.50 -21.11
N CYS A 39 -13.36 22.96 -19.86
CA CYS A 39 -12.45 24.03 -19.43
C CYS A 39 -11.02 23.47 -19.28
N LYS A 40 -10.04 24.12 -19.88
CA LYS A 40 -8.60 23.81 -19.80
C LYS A 40 -8.05 23.92 -18.38
N HIS A 41 -8.61 24.81 -17.57
CA HIS A 41 -8.27 24.96 -16.15
C HIS A 41 -9.27 24.24 -15.23
N SER A 42 -9.99 23.25 -15.74
CA SER A 42 -10.86 22.42 -14.92
C SER A 42 -10.06 21.61 -13.91
N THR A 43 -10.70 21.29 -12.79
CA THR A 43 -10.19 20.34 -11.80
C THR A 43 -9.69 19.04 -12.44
N GLU A 44 -10.30 18.59 -13.56
CA GLU A 44 -9.86 17.43 -14.34
C GLU A 44 -8.44 17.56 -14.88
N GLY A 45 -8.10 18.70 -15.50
CA GLY A 45 -6.76 18.94 -16.04
C GLY A 45 -5.69 18.89 -14.95
N HIS A 46 -5.97 19.52 -13.80
CA HIS A 46 -5.07 19.46 -12.65
C HIS A 46 -4.91 18.05 -12.09
N VAL A 47 -5.99 17.26 -12.04
CA VAL A 47 -5.96 15.86 -11.59
C VAL A 47 -5.16 14.96 -12.53
N LYS A 48 -5.18 15.22 -13.85
CA LYS A 48 -4.37 14.48 -14.83
C LYS A 48 -2.88 14.74 -14.65
N CYS A 49 -2.49 16.00 -14.40
CA CYS A 49 -1.09 16.38 -14.25
C CYS A 49 -0.54 16.07 -12.85
N ASN A 50 -1.41 16.04 -11.84
CA ASN A 50 -1.03 15.80 -10.44
C ASN A 50 -2.05 14.88 -9.76
N PRO A 51 -1.76 13.57 -9.62
CA PRO A 51 -2.62 12.64 -8.88
C PRO A 51 -2.83 13.03 -7.40
N SER A 52 -1.85 13.73 -6.80
CA SER A 52 -1.91 14.24 -5.43
C SER A 52 -2.68 15.57 -5.32
N TYR A 53 -3.32 16.04 -6.40
CA TYR A 53 -4.09 17.27 -6.39
C TYR A 53 -5.20 17.20 -5.32
N GLY A 54 -5.07 18.10 -4.34
CA GLY A 54 -5.86 18.12 -3.12
C GLY A 54 -6.96 19.17 -3.12
N ILE A 55 -7.91 19.01 -2.20
CA ILE A 55 -9.10 19.89 -2.07
C ILE A 55 -8.68 21.34 -1.81
N LYS A 56 -7.62 21.56 -1.03
CA LYS A 56 -7.07 22.90 -0.77
C LYS A 56 -6.69 23.61 -2.08
N HIS A 57 -6.09 22.89 -3.03
CA HIS A 57 -5.74 23.44 -4.33
C HIS A 57 -6.96 23.73 -5.19
N VAL A 58 -8.02 22.91 -5.11
CA VAL A 58 -9.29 23.20 -5.79
C VAL A 58 -9.89 24.51 -5.30
N ILE A 59 -9.96 24.69 -3.97
CA ILE A 59 -10.49 25.92 -3.35
C ILE A 59 -9.65 27.12 -3.76
N GLN A 60 -8.32 27.01 -3.63
CA GLN A 60 -7.40 28.08 -3.98
C GLN A 60 -7.49 28.45 -5.46
N ASN A 61 -7.46 27.48 -6.37
CA ASN A 61 -7.52 27.75 -7.80
C ASN A 61 -8.85 28.41 -8.21
N VAL A 62 -9.98 28.03 -7.61
CA VAL A 62 -11.25 28.69 -7.91
C VAL A 62 -11.25 30.12 -7.38
N LYS A 63 -10.73 30.33 -6.17
CA LYS A 63 -10.58 31.67 -5.59
C LYS A 63 -9.69 32.56 -6.45
N ASP A 64 -8.56 32.07 -6.92
CA ASP A 64 -7.62 32.81 -7.75
C ASP A 64 -8.22 33.16 -9.13
N GLN A 65 -9.02 32.26 -9.70
CA GLN A 65 -9.60 32.44 -11.03
C GLN A 65 -10.87 33.29 -11.04
N THR A 66 -11.71 33.19 -10.00
CA THR A 66 -13.05 33.82 -10.00
C THR A 66 -13.30 34.76 -8.84
N GLY A 67 -12.37 34.87 -7.89
CA GLY A 67 -12.56 35.64 -6.65
C GLY A 67 -13.61 35.05 -5.69
N TYR A 68 -14.13 33.85 -5.97
CA TYR A 68 -15.20 33.24 -5.18
C TYR A 68 -14.67 32.19 -4.21
N ASP A 69 -15.02 32.32 -2.94
CA ASP A 69 -14.71 31.33 -1.90
C ASP A 69 -15.65 30.12 -1.99
N VAL A 70 -15.15 29.02 -2.54
CA VAL A 70 -15.92 27.78 -2.70
C VAL A 70 -16.04 27.04 -1.37
N PRO A 71 -17.26 26.63 -0.95
CA PRO A 71 -17.45 25.78 0.20
C PRO A 71 -16.71 24.44 0.05
N TYR A 72 -16.09 23.96 1.13
CA TYR A 72 -15.31 22.72 1.14
C TYR A 72 -16.03 21.54 0.49
N GLN A 73 -17.33 21.33 0.81
CA GLN A 73 -18.11 20.24 0.23
C GLN A 73 -18.20 20.31 -1.29
N LYS A 74 -18.40 21.50 -1.88
CA LYS A 74 -18.46 21.67 -3.34
C LYS A 74 -17.11 21.39 -3.99
N ALA A 75 -16.02 21.84 -3.37
CA ALA A 75 -14.67 21.54 -3.84
C ALA A 75 -14.36 20.02 -3.77
N TRP A 76 -14.78 19.35 -2.69
CA TRP A 76 -14.67 17.90 -2.54
C TRP A 76 -15.46 17.15 -3.62
N TYR A 77 -16.72 17.50 -3.87
CA TYR A 77 -17.54 16.88 -4.90
C TYR A 77 -16.95 17.09 -6.30
N SER A 78 -16.48 18.31 -6.61
CA SER A 78 -15.81 18.61 -7.89
C SER A 78 -14.56 17.78 -8.08
N LEU A 79 -13.71 17.67 -7.04
CA LEU A 79 -12.49 16.85 -7.10
C LEU A 79 -12.80 15.37 -7.26
N LYS A 80 -13.82 14.86 -6.57
CA LYS A 80 -14.28 13.49 -6.71
C LYS A 80 -14.72 13.20 -8.14
N MET A 81 -15.59 14.03 -8.72
CA MET A 81 -16.04 13.88 -10.10
C MET A 81 -14.89 13.94 -11.09
N ALA A 82 -13.97 14.90 -10.92
CA ALA A 82 -12.79 15.02 -11.77
C ALA A 82 -11.92 13.75 -11.71
N ARG A 83 -11.70 13.18 -10.53
CA ARG A 83 -10.98 11.92 -10.37
C ARG A 83 -11.71 10.75 -11.02
N GLU A 84 -13.03 10.68 -10.91
CA GLU A 84 -13.84 9.63 -11.56
C GLU A 84 -13.78 9.74 -13.09
N ILE A 85 -13.72 10.96 -13.64
CA ILE A 85 -13.56 11.20 -15.08
C ILE A 85 -12.15 10.76 -15.55
N VAL A 86 -11.11 11.06 -14.77
CA VAL A 86 -9.72 10.78 -15.14
C VAL A 86 -9.33 9.31 -14.95
N TYR A 87 -9.63 8.75 -13.78
CA TYR A 87 -9.19 7.41 -13.37
C TYR A 87 -10.28 6.35 -13.48
N GLY A 88 -11.54 6.76 -13.65
CA GLY A 88 -12.70 5.89 -13.54
C GLY A 88 -13.21 5.77 -12.10
N THR A 89 -14.32 5.06 -11.93
CA THR A 89 -14.87 4.75 -10.61
C THR A 89 -14.13 3.59 -9.95
N TRP A 90 -14.26 3.44 -8.63
CA TRP A 90 -13.70 2.31 -7.89
C TRP A 90 -14.14 0.95 -8.44
N GLU A 91 -15.41 0.82 -8.79
CA GLU A 91 -15.98 -0.38 -9.42
C GLU A 91 -15.30 -0.67 -10.75
N SER A 92 -15.04 0.36 -11.55
CA SER A 92 -14.38 0.22 -12.84
C SER A 92 -12.94 -0.27 -12.68
N SER A 93 -12.22 0.21 -11.66
CA SER A 93 -10.86 -0.23 -11.36
C SER A 93 -10.80 -1.68 -10.93
N VAL A 94 -11.70 -2.12 -10.03
CA VAL A 94 -11.79 -3.53 -9.62
C VAL A 94 -12.17 -4.42 -10.80
N LYS A 95 -13.09 -3.98 -11.67
CA LYS A 95 -13.47 -4.72 -12.89
C LYS A 95 -12.34 -4.86 -13.90
N LYS A 96 -11.39 -3.93 -13.94
CA LYS A 96 -10.21 -3.99 -14.82
C LYS A 96 -9.12 -4.94 -14.30
N LEU A 97 -9.14 -5.26 -13.00
CA LEU A 97 -8.07 -6.04 -12.35
C LEU A 97 -7.83 -7.42 -13.00
N PRO A 98 -8.85 -8.22 -13.37
CA PRO A 98 -8.62 -9.49 -14.07
C PRO A 98 -7.93 -9.33 -15.42
N ALA A 99 -8.36 -8.35 -16.23
CA ALA A 99 -7.74 -8.08 -17.52
C ALA A 99 -6.30 -7.56 -17.36
N TYR A 100 -6.05 -6.72 -16.37
CA TYR A 100 -4.73 -6.19 -16.04
C TYR A 100 -3.76 -7.31 -15.61
N LEU A 101 -4.17 -8.17 -14.67
CA LEU A 101 -3.34 -9.28 -14.22
C LEU A 101 -3.17 -10.34 -15.32
N GLY A 102 -4.19 -10.57 -16.14
CA GLY A 102 -4.06 -11.42 -17.34
C GLY A 102 -3.05 -10.86 -18.35
N ALA A 103 -3.03 -9.53 -18.56
CA ALA A 103 -2.01 -8.90 -19.40
C ALA A 103 -0.61 -9.05 -18.79
N ILE A 104 -0.46 -8.86 -17.47
CA ILE A 104 0.82 -9.10 -16.78
C ILE A 104 1.31 -10.53 -17.01
N GLN A 105 0.44 -11.54 -16.85
CA GLN A 105 0.84 -12.94 -17.09
C GLN A 105 1.20 -13.21 -18.55
N LYS A 106 0.49 -12.59 -19.50
CA LYS A 106 0.78 -12.70 -20.93
C LYS A 106 2.15 -12.12 -21.29
N TYR A 107 2.48 -10.94 -20.78
CA TYR A 107 3.72 -10.23 -21.11
C TYR A 107 4.91 -10.61 -20.23
N ASN A 108 4.67 -11.19 -19.05
CA ASN A 108 5.70 -11.74 -18.17
C ASN A 108 5.39 -13.22 -17.87
N PRO A 109 5.66 -14.13 -18.83
CA PRO A 109 5.40 -15.56 -18.66
C PRO A 109 6.03 -16.12 -17.39
N GLY A 110 5.27 -16.97 -16.69
CA GLY A 110 5.65 -17.52 -15.38
C GLY A 110 5.26 -16.64 -14.18
N THR A 111 4.69 -15.45 -14.41
CA THR A 111 4.07 -14.67 -13.33
C THR A 111 2.87 -15.44 -12.79
N ILE A 112 2.85 -15.61 -11.47
CA ILE A 112 1.78 -16.30 -10.77
C ILE A 112 0.69 -15.30 -10.44
N VAL A 113 -0.56 -15.67 -10.69
CA VAL A 113 -1.76 -14.94 -10.25
C VAL A 113 -2.75 -15.97 -9.71
N GLU A 114 -3.16 -15.81 -8.46
CA GLU A 114 -4.08 -16.72 -7.77
C GLU A 114 -5.30 -15.95 -7.28
N TRP A 115 -6.49 -16.46 -7.59
CA TRP A 115 -7.76 -15.83 -7.24
C TRP A 115 -8.47 -16.65 -6.17
N LYS A 116 -8.97 -15.97 -5.13
CA LYS A 116 -9.93 -16.52 -4.20
C LYS A 116 -11.26 -15.79 -4.33
N HIS A 117 -12.30 -16.51 -4.71
CA HIS A 117 -13.65 -15.96 -4.82
C HIS A 117 -14.45 -16.23 -3.53
N LYS A 118 -15.28 -15.27 -3.10
CA LYS A 118 -16.20 -15.46 -1.96
C LYS A 118 -17.38 -16.36 -2.33
N GLY A 119 -17.78 -16.36 -3.60
CA GLY A 119 -18.87 -17.16 -4.12
C GLY A 119 -19.27 -16.72 -5.53
N PHE A 120 -20.14 -17.52 -6.14
CA PHE A 120 -20.76 -17.21 -7.42
C PHE A 120 -22.11 -16.51 -7.18
N GLN A 121 -22.31 -15.36 -7.80
CA GLN A 121 -23.57 -14.63 -7.71
C GLN A 121 -24.43 -14.98 -8.93
N ALA A 122 -25.42 -15.86 -8.73
CA ALA A 122 -26.29 -16.36 -9.80
C ALA A 122 -27.05 -15.24 -10.54
N SER A 123 -27.45 -14.17 -9.84
CA SER A 123 -28.19 -13.05 -10.43
C SER A 123 -27.37 -12.23 -11.44
N THR A 124 -26.05 -12.22 -11.32
CA THR A 124 -25.15 -11.47 -12.22
C THR A 124 -24.28 -12.37 -13.09
N GLY A 125 -24.33 -13.69 -12.86
CA GLY A 125 -23.49 -14.68 -13.53
C GLY A 125 -21.99 -14.50 -13.24
N LYS A 126 -21.61 -13.86 -12.13
CA LYS A 126 -20.23 -13.44 -11.85
C LYS A 126 -19.74 -13.92 -10.49
N TYR A 127 -18.44 -14.21 -10.42
CA TYR A 127 -17.77 -14.46 -9.15
C TYR A 127 -17.52 -13.16 -8.39
N VAL A 128 -17.80 -13.17 -7.09
CA VAL A 128 -17.44 -12.10 -6.18
C VAL A 128 -15.98 -12.29 -5.78
N MET A 129 -15.13 -11.33 -6.14
CA MET A 129 -13.72 -11.33 -5.73
C MET A 129 -13.63 -11.32 -4.20
N GLY A 130 -12.96 -12.32 -3.64
CA GLY A 130 -12.48 -12.29 -2.28
C GLY A 130 -11.12 -11.63 -2.25
N TYR A 131 -10.10 -12.37 -2.64
CA TYR A 131 -8.70 -11.98 -2.61
C TYR A 131 -8.04 -12.28 -3.95
N VAL A 132 -6.98 -11.56 -4.27
CA VAL A 132 -6.09 -11.90 -5.38
C VAL A 132 -4.65 -11.75 -4.94
N PHE A 133 -3.83 -12.71 -5.34
CA PHE A 133 -2.39 -12.76 -5.08
C PHE A 133 -1.65 -12.75 -6.41
N TRP A 134 -0.51 -12.08 -6.49
CA TRP A 134 0.40 -12.24 -7.61
C TRP A 134 1.86 -12.12 -7.19
N ALA A 135 2.72 -12.82 -7.93
CA ALA A 135 4.17 -12.77 -7.78
C ALA A 135 4.82 -12.82 -9.16
N PHE A 136 5.62 -11.80 -9.48
CA PHE A 136 6.27 -11.69 -10.79
C PHE A 136 7.34 -12.76 -10.97
N LYS A 137 7.44 -13.35 -12.17
CA LYS A 137 8.46 -14.37 -12.46
C LYS A 137 9.89 -13.94 -12.10
N PRO A 138 10.35 -12.73 -12.47
CA PRO A 138 11.70 -12.28 -12.10
C PRO A 138 11.91 -12.19 -10.58
N CYS A 139 10.88 -11.85 -9.81
CA CYS A 139 10.98 -11.78 -8.35
C CYS A 139 11.03 -13.18 -7.72
N ILE A 140 10.25 -14.13 -8.25
CA ILE A 140 10.31 -15.54 -7.83
C ILE A 140 11.71 -16.10 -8.10
N ASP A 141 12.26 -15.84 -9.28
CA ASP A 141 13.61 -16.30 -9.65
C ASP A 141 14.69 -15.58 -8.84
N GLY A 142 14.56 -14.27 -8.65
CA GLY A 142 15.52 -13.46 -7.90
C GLY A 142 15.61 -13.86 -6.43
N PHE A 143 14.50 -14.32 -5.84
CA PHE A 143 14.44 -14.67 -4.42
C PHE A 143 15.44 -15.76 -4.02
N GLN A 144 15.82 -16.66 -4.92
CA GLN A 144 16.82 -17.70 -4.62
C GLN A 144 18.19 -17.11 -4.23
N PHE A 145 18.49 -15.89 -4.70
CA PHE A 145 19.72 -15.14 -4.38
C PHE A 145 19.54 -14.18 -3.20
N CYS A 146 18.32 -14.04 -2.68
CA CYS A 146 18.05 -13.25 -1.48
C CYS A 146 18.40 -13.99 -0.20
N ARG A 147 18.56 -13.22 0.88
CA ARG A 147 18.67 -13.74 2.24
C ARG A 147 17.40 -14.50 2.61
N ASN A 148 17.48 -15.42 3.57
CA ASN A 148 16.33 -16.17 4.09
C ASN A 148 15.41 -15.30 4.98
N VAL A 149 15.21 -14.03 4.65
CA VAL A 149 14.36 -13.11 5.40
C VAL A 149 13.30 -12.54 4.48
N ILE A 150 12.04 -12.71 4.87
CA ILE A 150 10.90 -12.09 4.20
C ILE A 150 10.24 -11.15 5.20
N SER A 151 10.00 -9.92 4.79
CA SER A 151 9.13 -8.98 5.50
C SER A 151 7.76 -8.93 4.84
N VAL A 152 6.70 -8.94 5.64
CA VAL A 152 5.33 -8.74 5.17
C VAL A 152 4.69 -7.55 5.86
N ASP A 153 3.97 -6.74 5.10
CA ASP A 153 3.21 -5.60 5.62
C ASP A 153 1.92 -5.38 4.82
N GLY A 154 0.96 -4.70 5.43
CA GLY A 154 -0.31 -4.30 4.83
C GLY A 154 -0.42 -2.79 4.76
N THR A 155 -0.69 -2.23 3.58
CA THR A 155 -1.00 -0.80 3.42
C THR A 155 -2.44 -0.60 2.98
N HIS A 156 -3.08 0.45 3.50
CA HIS A 156 -4.46 0.75 3.19
C HIS A 156 -4.59 1.23 1.74
N LEU A 157 -5.46 0.60 0.96
CA LEU A 157 -5.85 1.15 -0.33
C LEU A 157 -6.91 2.22 -0.10
N TYR A 158 -6.74 3.38 -0.73
CA TYR A 158 -7.71 4.47 -0.69
C TYR A 158 -8.95 4.19 -1.54
N THR A 159 -9.59 3.03 -1.41
CA THR A 159 -10.79 2.70 -2.18
C THR A 159 -12.04 2.81 -1.32
N LYS A 160 -13.22 2.88 -1.95
CA LYS A 160 -14.49 2.74 -1.23
C LYS A 160 -14.68 1.35 -0.60
N TYR A 161 -13.87 0.37 -1.02
CA TYR A 161 -13.86 -0.98 -0.49
C TYR A 161 -12.82 -1.08 0.64
N LYS A 162 -13.08 -1.90 1.65
CA LYS A 162 -12.16 -2.11 2.78
C LYS A 162 -10.96 -3.01 2.42
N TYR A 163 -10.52 -2.97 1.16
CA TYR A 163 -9.34 -3.69 0.73
C TYR A 163 -8.07 -2.95 1.16
N LYS A 164 -7.02 -3.73 1.33
CA LYS A 164 -5.66 -3.37 1.65
C LYS A 164 -4.74 -4.11 0.70
N LEU A 165 -3.58 -3.53 0.46
CA LEU A 165 -2.53 -4.13 -0.33
C LEU A 165 -1.54 -4.78 0.63
N LEU A 166 -1.47 -6.10 0.61
CA LEU A 166 -0.43 -6.84 1.30
C LEU A 166 0.79 -6.96 0.39
N ILE A 167 1.97 -6.81 0.98
CA ILE A 167 3.24 -6.90 0.27
C ILE A 167 4.15 -7.84 1.05
N ALA A 168 4.79 -8.76 0.34
CA ALA A 168 5.96 -9.48 0.81
C ALA A 168 7.20 -8.97 0.08
N ALA A 169 8.29 -8.71 0.80
CA ALA A 169 9.58 -8.39 0.20
C ALA A 169 10.71 -9.12 0.91
N ALA A 170 11.80 -9.32 0.19
CA ALA A 170 13.07 -9.80 0.74
C ALA A 170 14.18 -8.78 0.47
N MET A 171 15.34 -9.02 1.07
CA MET A 171 16.56 -8.31 0.73
C MET A 171 17.58 -9.24 0.07
N ASP A 172 18.23 -8.73 -0.97
CA ASP A 172 19.33 -9.41 -1.61
C ASP A 172 20.65 -9.31 -0.82
N GLY A 173 21.73 -9.89 -1.36
CA GLY A 173 23.05 -9.81 -0.75
C GLY A 173 23.58 -8.37 -0.63
N ASN A 174 23.10 -7.46 -1.50
CA ASN A 174 23.49 -6.06 -1.60
C ASN A 174 22.57 -5.11 -0.79
N GLN A 175 21.72 -5.65 0.08
CA GLN A 175 20.77 -4.88 0.90
C GLN A 175 19.72 -4.11 0.08
N GLN A 176 19.47 -4.53 -1.17
CA GLN A 176 18.39 -3.98 -1.99
C GLN A 176 17.09 -4.73 -1.73
N VAL A 177 15.98 -4.00 -1.69
CA VAL A 177 14.65 -4.55 -1.47
C VAL A 177 14.11 -5.15 -2.77
N LEU A 178 13.79 -6.44 -2.74
CA LEU A 178 13.11 -7.14 -3.81
C LEU A 178 11.64 -7.40 -3.40
N PRO A 179 10.64 -6.74 -4.02
CA PRO A 179 9.25 -7.06 -3.79
C PRO A 179 8.92 -8.44 -4.37
N LEU A 180 8.53 -9.37 -3.50
CA LEU A 180 8.32 -10.78 -3.86
C LEU A 180 6.91 -11.04 -4.37
N ALA A 181 5.92 -10.58 -3.61
CA ALA A 181 4.53 -10.88 -3.87
C ALA A 181 3.62 -9.80 -3.31
N PHE A 182 2.42 -9.76 -3.87
CA PHE A 182 1.39 -8.78 -3.55
C PHE A 182 0.05 -9.47 -3.39
N ALA A 183 -0.84 -8.88 -2.61
CA ALA A 183 -2.23 -9.28 -2.60
C ALA A 183 -3.18 -8.12 -2.32
N VAL A 184 -4.36 -8.15 -2.93
CA VAL A 184 -5.48 -7.27 -2.56
C VAL A 184 -6.44 -8.07 -1.66
N ASP A 185 -6.62 -7.59 -0.43
CA ASP A 185 -7.24 -8.36 0.65
C ASP A 185 -7.90 -7.46 1.73
N GLU A 186 -8.69 -8.01 2.67
CA GLU A 186 -9.32 -7.36 3.83
C GLU A 186 -8.44 -7.39 5.12
N GLU A 187 -7.26 -8.02 5.10
CA GLU A 187 -6.32 -8.12 6.25
C GLU A 187 -6.92 -8.81 7.50
N THR A 188 -7.66 -9.88 7.25
CA THR A 188 -8.27 -10.74 8.27
C THR A 188 -7.37 -11.96 8.55
N TYR A 189 -7.64 -12.71 9.61
CA TYR A 189 -6.93 -13.98 9.85
C TYR A 189 -7.03 -14.97 8.66
N PRO A 190 -8.24 -15.27 8.11
CA PRO A 190 -8.36 -16.21 6.99
C PRO A 190 -7.59 -15.78 5.74
N SER A 191 -7.43 -14.48 5.57
CA SER A 191 -6.80 -13.93 4.38
C SER A 191 -5.29 -13.79 4.52
N TRP A 192 -4.77 -13.44 5.70
CA TRP A 192 -3.36 -13.62 6.03
C TRP A 192 -2.93 -15.09 5.87
N LYS A 193 -3.74 -16.02 6.38
CA LYS A 193 -3.48 -17.46 6.21
C LYS A 193 -3.39 -17.84 4.74
N TRP A 194 -4.33 -17.37 3.93
CA TRP A 194 -4.32 -17.64 2.49
C TRP A 194 -3.12 -16.98 1.78
N PHE A 195 -2.78 -15.74 2.12
CA PHE A 195 -1.62 -15.04 1.57
C PHE A 195 -0.30 -15.78 1.86
N LEU A 196 -0.08 -16.18 3.12
CA LEU A 196 1.10 -16.95 3.51
C LEU A 196 1.15 -18.33 2.83
N GLN A 197 0.01 -18.96 2.59
CA GLN A 197 -0.06 -20.20 1.81
C GLN A 197 0.35 -19.99 0.34
N GLN A 198 -0.07 -18.90 -0.30
CA GLN A 198 0.36 -18.59 -1.67
C GLN A 198 1.85 -18.25 -1.72
N LEU A 199 2.33 -17.46 -0.76
CA LEU A 199 3.75 -17.13 -0.63
C LEU A 199 4.62 -18.39 -0.44
N SER A 200 4.20 -19.29 0.44
CA SER A 200 4.81 -20.60 0.68
C SER A 200 4.91 -21.41 -0.62
N ARG A 201 3.77 -21.62 -1.28
CA ARG A 201 3.63 -22.49 -2.45
C ARG A 201 4.41 -21.98 -3.66
N HIS A 202 4.35 -20.67 -3.93
CA HIS A 202 4.80 -20.11 -5.20
C HIS A 202 6.16 -19.40 -5.12
N VAL A 203 6.52 -18.85 -3.97
CA VAL A 203 7.77 -18.08 -3.80
C VAL A 203 8.79 -18.88 -2.98
N ILE A 204 8.41 -19.37 -1.80
CA ILE A 204 9.34 -20.07 -0.90
C ILE A 204 9.68 -21.47 -1.43
N ARG A 205 8.70 -22.17 -2.01
CA ARG A 205 8.86 -23.46 -2.69
C ARG A 205 9.65 -24.50 -1.88
N GLY A 206 9.37 -24.58 -0.58
CA GLY A 206 9.99 -25.54 0.33
C GLY A 206 11.39 -25.15 0.85
N ARG A 207 11.89 -23.94 0.54
CA ARG A 207 13.11 -23.40 1.14
C ARG A 207 12.95 -23.33 2.67
N ARG A 208 13.85 -24.00 3.38
CA ARG A 208 13.86 -24.06 4.85
C ARG A 208 14.72 -22.96 5.45
N GLY A 209 14.54 -22.74 6.75
CA GLY A 209 15.28 -21.76 7.51
C GLY A 209 14.85 -20.34 7.18
N MET A 210 13.55 -20.13 6.94
CA MET A 210 12.98 -18.81 6.63
C MET A 210 12.70 -18.01 7.90
N CYS A 211 13.11 -16.74 7.91
CA CYS A 211 12.70 -15.76 8.91
C CYS A 211 11.62 -14.86 8.33
N LEU A 212 10.40 -14.92 8.88
CA LEU A 212 9.35 -13.97 8.57
C LEU A 212 9.38 -12.81 9.57
N ILE A 213 9.49 -11.59 9.05
CA ILE A 213 9.34 -10.35 9.81
C ILE A 213 7.97 -9.76 9.48
N SER A 214 7.20 -9.40 10.50
CA SER A 214 5.90 -8.76 10.29
C SER A 214 5.53 -7.79 11.38
N ASP A 215 4.41 -7.09 11.20
CA ASP A 215 3.74 -6.39 12.29
C ASP A 215 3.30 -7.35 13.42
N ARG A 216 2.64 -6.79 14.44
CA ARG A 216 2.08 -7.52 15.59
C ARG A 216 0.56 -7.71 15.49
N HIS A 217 -0.03 -7.67 14.30
CA HIS A 217 -1.48 -7.84 14.13
C HIS A 217 -1.91 -9.26 14.50
N GLY A 218 -2.95 -9.37 15.34
CA GLY A 218 -3.38 -10.65 15.92
C GLY A 218 -3.77 -11.70 14.87
N GLY A 219 -4.41 -11.26 13.77
CA GLY A 219 -4.78 -12.16 12.67
C GLY A 219 -3.57 -12.76 11.95
N LEU A 220 -2.51 -11.97 11.79
CA LEU A 220 -1.27 -12.41 11.15
C LEU A 220 -0.48 -13.35 12.06
N ILE A 221 -0.31 -13.00 13.35
CA ILE A 221 0.36 -13.87 14.32
C ILE A 221 -0.31 -15.25 14.37
N LYS A 222 -1.65 -15.29 14.34
CA LYS A 222 -2.40 -16.54 14.30
C LYS A 222 -2.15 -17.31 13.01
N ALA A 223 -2.18 -16.63 11.86
CA ALA A 223 -1.91 -17.26 10.55
C ALA A 223 -0.51 -17.87 10.47
N VAL A 224 0.52 -17.18 10.99
CA VAL A 224 1.90 -17.66 11.03
C VAL A 224 2.02 -18.91 11.90
N ARG A 225 1.40 -18.93 13.09
CA ARG A 225 1.47 -20.09 14.01
C ARG A 225 0.90 -21.38 13.41
N GLU A 226 -0.05 -21.27 12.51
CA GLU A 226 -0.66 -22.42 11.83
C GLU A 226 0.08 -22.82 10.53
N GLY A 227 1.01 -22.00 10.05
CA GLY A 227 1.83 -22.28 8.88
C GLY A 227 3.16 -22.96 9.25
N PRO A 228 3.62 -23.94 8.47
CA PRO A 228 4.84 -24.67 8.81
C PRO A 228 6.12 -23.85 8.59
N ASP A 229 6.17 -22.99 7.55
CA ASP A 229 7.44 -22.40 7.08
C ASP A 229 8.09 -21.39 8.02
N PHE A 230 7.33 -20.83 8.96
CA PHE A 230 7.78 -19.73 9.83
C PHE A 230 7.76 -20.11 11.31
N VAL A 231 7.69 -21.41 11.59
CA VAL A 231 7.69 -21.99 12.93
C VAL A 231 8.79 -23.05 13.01
N SER A 232 9.40 -23.20 14.20
CA SER A 232 10.44 -24.19 14.44
C SER A 232 9.90 -25.61 14.15
N PRO A 233 10.67 -26.50 13.48
CA PRO A 233 12.08 -26.34 13.10
C PRO A 233 12.30 -25.75 11.67
N HIS A 234 11.24 -25.41 10.94
CA HIS A 234 11.34 -25.03 9.53
C HIS A 234 11.70 -23.57 9.30
N GLY A 235 11.41 -22.71 10.26
CA GLY A 235 11.77 -21.30 10.22
C GLY A 235 11.42 -20.58 11.51
N VAL A 236 11.43 -19.26 11.46
CA VAL A 236 11.10 -18.43 12.61
C VAL A 236 10.24 -17.25 12.20
N HIS A 237 9.47 -16.77 13.17
CA HIS A 237 8.72 -15.54 13.05
C HIS A 237 9.24 -14.50 14.03
N ARG A 238 9.32 -13.26 13.55
CA ARG A 238 9.94 -12.11 14.19
C ARG A 238 9.07 -10.87 13.98
N TYR A 239 9.07 -9.97 14.95
CA TYR A 239 8.33 -8.71 14.89
C TYR A 239 9.21 -7.62 14.28
N CYS A 240 8.66 -6.86 13.34
CA CYS A 240 9.30 -5.68 12.78
C CYS A 240 9.60 -4.68 13.92
N LEU A 241 10.85 -4.25 14.05
CA LEU A 241 11.26 -3.37 15.15
C LEU A 241 10.54 -2.03 15.06
N ARG A 242 10.36 -1.51 13.84
CA ARG A 242 9.58 -0.28 13.58
C ARG A 242 8.19 -0.35 14.20
N HIS A 243 7.50 -1.48 14.05
CA HIS A 243 6.17 -1.68 14.63
C HIS A 243 6.22 -1.88 16.13
N VAL A 244 7.24 -2.55 16.67
CA VAL A 244 7.45 -2.65 18.12
C VAL A 244 7.62 -1.27 18.73
N CYS A 245 8.50 -0.43 18.19
CA CYS A 245 8.72 0.95 18.65
C CYS A 245 7.48 1.83 18.47
N SER A 246 6.74 1.68 17.37
CA SER A 246 5.49 2.41 17.15
C SER A 246 4.41 2.05 18.18
N ASN A 247 4.20 0.76 18.41
CA ASN A 247 3.22 0.28 19.39
C ASN A 247 3.63 0.68 20.82
N PHE A 248 4.91 0.54 21.15
CA PHE A 248 5.48 1.03 22.40
C PHE A 248 5.18 2.52 22.61
N ASN A 249 5.48 3.36 21.61
CA ASN A 249 5.25 4.80 21.72
C ASN A 249 3.76 5.19 21.74
N SER A 250 2.88 4.39 21.14
CA SER A 250 1.42 4.62 21.24
C SER A 250 0.91 4.48 22.68
N THR A 251 1.56 3.61 23.48
CA THR A 251 1.21 3.36 24.89
C THR A 251 1.96 4.30 25.84
N ILE A 252 3.29 4.39 25.70
CA ILE A 252 4.16 5.15 26.61
C ILE A 252 4.18 6.65 26.28
N LYS A 253 3.98 7.03 25.01
CA LYS A 253 3.93 8.42 24.52
C LYS A 253 5.17 9.24 24.88
N ASN A 254 6.36 8.64 24.73
CA ASN A 254 7.64 9.27 25.01
C ASN A 254 8.65 8.97 23.90
N VAL A 255 9.07 10.01 23.18
CA VAL A 255 9.97 9.91 22.02
C VAL A 255 11.37 9.44 22.44
N VAL A 256 11.90 9.91 23.57
CA VAL A 256 13.23 9.49 24.06
C VAL A 256 13.24 8.00 24.39
N LEU A 257 12.20 7.52 25.07
CA LEU A 257 12.06 6.08 25.36
C LEU A 257 11.82 5.25 24.10
N LYS A 258 11.16 5.82 23.08
CA LYS A 258 11.00 5.17 21.77
C LYS A 258 12.36 5.00 21.08
N ASP A 259 13.21 6.02 21.14
CA ASP A 259 14.56 5.96 20.56
C ASP A 259 15.45 4.95 21.30
N LEU A 260 15.34 4.87 22.63
CA LEU A 260 16.00 3.82 23.42
C LEU A 260 15.46 2.42 23.09
N CYS A 261 14.15 2.28 22.86
CA CYS A 261 13.54 1.03 22.40
C CYS A 261 14.11 0.59 21.04
N TRP A 262 14.26 1.52 20.10
CA TRP A 262 14.89 1.25 18.81
C TRP A 262 16.35 0.82 18.98
N GLN A 263 17.12 1.54 19.80
CA GLN A 263 18.52 1.19 20.10
C GLN A 263 18.63 -0.20 20.72
N ALA A 264 17.80 -0.53 21.71
CA ALA A 264 17.77 -1.85 22.32
C ALA A 264 17.46 -2.95 21.31
N GLY A 265 16.42 -2.77 20.49
CA GLY A 265 16.03 -3.78 19.50
C GLY A 265 17.07 -4.00 18.40
N SER A 266 17.83 -2.97 18.05
CA SER A 266 18.86 -3.00 16.99
C SER A 266 20.21 -3.53 17.48
N GLU A 267 20.40 -3.66 18.79
CA GLU A 267 21.70 -4.02 19.36
C GLU A 267 21.97 -5.54 19.25
N TYR A 268 23.15 -5.88 18.72
CA TYR A 268 23.58 -7.28 18.53
C TYR A 268 24.27 -7.86 19.77
N GLN A 269 24.78 -7.02 20.68
CA GLN A 269 25.45 -7.48 21.90
C GLN A 269 24.51 -7.47 23.10
N SER A 270 24.27 -8.63 23.72
CA SER A 270 23.38 -8.76 24.89
C SER A 270 23.78 -7.84 26.05
N ARG A 271 25.08 -7.59 26.25
CA ARG A 271 25.58 -6.66 27.27
C ARG A 271 25.12 -5.22 27.02
N LYS A 272 25.20 -4.74 25.77
CA LYS A 272 24.76 -3.39 25.40
C LYS A 272 23.24 -3.28 25.43
N PHE A 273 22.54 -4.31 24.94
CA PHE A 273 21.09 -4.41 25.08
C PHE A 273 20.64 -4.26 26.54
N ASN A 274 21.24 -5.02 27.46
CA ASN A 274 20.90 -4.97 28.89
C ASN A 274 21.15 -3.57 29.48
N ARG A 275 22.27 -2.92 29.10
CA ARG A 275 22.55 -1.54 29.52
C ARG A 275 21.46 -0.56 29.08
N ILE A 276 20.97 -0.66 27.85
CA ILE A 276 19.90 0.21 27.33
C ILE A 276 18.57 -0.11 28.04
N MET A 277 18.26 -1.39 28.28
CA MET A 277 17.06 -1.79 29.03
C MET A 277 17.09 -1.28 30.48
N ASP A 278 18.25 -1.29 31.14
CA ASP A 278 18.44 -0.71 32.47
C ASP A 278 18.24 0.82 32.47
N GLU A 279 18.67 1.50 31.41
CA GLU A 279 18.43 2.93 31.22
C GLU A 279 16.94 3.24 31.04
N ILE A 280 16.24 2.47 30.21
CA ILE A 280 14.77 2.56 30.07
C ILE A 280 14.10 2.36 31.44
N LYS A 281 14.53 1.36 32.21
CA LYS A 281 13.98 1.07 33.55
C LYS A 281 14.19 2.20 34.54
N LYS A 282 15.35 2.86 34.51
CA LYS A 282 15.65 4.03 35.35
C LYS A 282 14.75 5.22 35.03
N GLN A 283 14.44 5.42 33.75
CA GLN A 283 13.58 6.51 33.30
C GLN A 283 12.08 6.20 33.53
N ASP A 284 11.64 4.98 33.21
CA ASP A 284 10.26 4.54 33.37
C ASP A 284 10.15 3.01 33.52
N VAL A 285 9.74 2.58 34.72
CA VAL A 285 9.55 1.16 35.05
C VAL A 285 8.42 0.52 34.24
N LYS A 286 7.36 1.27 33.89
CA LYS A 286 6.25 0.76 33.06
C LYS A 286 6.70 0.52 31.63
N ALA A 287 7.53 1.43 31.10
CA ALA A 287 8.14 1.26 29.78
C ALA A 287 9.03 0.00 29.72
N PHE A 288 9.87 -0.21 30.74
CA PHE A 288 10.65 -1.44 30.87
C PHE A 288 9.76 -2.68 30.91
N ALA A 289 8.74 -2.69 31.78
CA ALA A 289 7.84 -3.84 31.93
C ALA A 289 7.10 -4.17 30.63
N TYR A 290 6.71 -3.15 29.86
CA TYR A 290 6.09 -3.34 28.53
C TYR A 290 7.02 -4.11 27.59
N LEU A 291 8.30 -3.71 27.50
CA LEU A 291 9.27 -4.33 26.59
C LEU A 291 9.72 -5.71 27.06
N ASP A 292 9.92 -5.89 28.37
CA ASP A 292 10.34 -7.17 28.95
C ASP A 292 9.24 -8.25 28.83
N ALA A 293 7.97 -7.85 28.76
CA ALA A 293 6.85 -8.76 28.47
C ALA A 293 6.86 -9.30 27.02
N ILE A 294 7.60 -8.69 26.09
CA ILE A 294 7.75 -9.19 24.72
C ILE A 294 8.93 -10.15 24.68
N ASN A 295 8.72 -11.38 24.21
CA ASN A 295 9.80 -12.35 24.03
C ASN A 295 10.98 -11.71 23.24
N LYS A 296 12.16 -11.64 23.87
CA LYS A 296 13.36 -10.96 23.35
C LYS A 296 13.81 -11.49 21.99
N GLU A 297 13.69 -12.80 21.75
CA GLU A 297 14.00 -13.40 20.44
C GLU A 297 13.10 -12.85 19.34
N LYS A 298 11.86 -12.46 19.68
CA LYS A 298 10.89 -11.96 18.71
C LYS A 298 11.17 -10.54 18.25
N TRP A 299 11.96 -9.72 18.94
CA TRP A 299 12.09 -8.29 18.58
C TRP A 299 13.50 -7.70 18.68
N THR A 300 14.46 -8.41 19.29
CA THR A 300 15.82 -7.90 19.52
C THR A 300 16.83 -8.64 18.66
N ALA A 301 17.79 -7.92 18.07
CA ALA A 301 18.88 -8.53 17.29
C ALA A 301 19.80 -9.41 18.16
N SER A 302 20.09 -8.98 19.39
CA SER A 302 20.99 -9.67 20.33
C SER A 302 20.51 -11.05 20.79
N HIS A 303 19.20 -11.32 20.79
CA HIS A 303 18.63 -12.60 21.20
C HIS A 303 18.00 -13.36 20.03
N ASP A 304 18.11 -12.82 18.82
CA ASP A 304 17.41 -13.34 17.65
C ASP A 304 17.99 -14.67 17.16
N GLY A 305 19.24 -15.00 17.49
CA GLY A 305 19.96 -16.18 17.00
C GLY A 305 20.54 -16.01 15.59
N GLY A 306 20.61 -14.77 15.08
CA GLY A 306 21.13 -14.45 13.75
C GLY A 306 20.15 -14.66 12.59
N TRP A 307 18.88 -14.94 12.88
CA TRP A 307 17.84 -15.18 11.88
C TRP A 307 17.48 -13.93 11.06
N ARG A 308 17.65 -12.74 11.62
CA ARG A 308 17.49 -11.42 10.97
C ARG A 308 18.78 -10.94 10.30
N CYS A 309 19.78 -11.80 10.07
CA CYS A 309 21.11 -11.38 9.60
C CYS A 309 21.05 -10.52 8.31
N GLY A 310 21.54 -9.28 8.43
CA GLY A 310 21.54 -8.26 7.37
C GLY A 310 20.16 -7.73 6.99
N PHE A 311 19.14 -7.96 7.81
CA PHE A 311 17.88 -7.26 7.72
C PHE A 311 17.93 -5.99 8.57
N ASP A 312 18.08 -4.84 7.91
CA ASP A 312 17.98 -3.54 8.55
C ASP A 312 16.56 -2.97 8.34
N ASP A 313 15.80 -2.86 9.44
CA ASP A 313 14.45 -2.26 9.46
C ASP A 313 14.47 -0.78 8.96
N GLN A 314 15.63 -0.12 8.85
CA GLN A 314 15.74 1.23 8.27
C GLN A 314 15.55 1.28 6.74
N HIS A 315 15.94 0.22 6.04
CA HIS A 315 16.01 0.18 4.58
C HIS A 315 14.74 -0.41 3.94
N VAL A 316 13.99 -1.23 4.69
CA VAL A 316 12.67 -1.73 4.26
C VAL A 316 11.58 -0.75 4.69
N ARG A 317 11.52 0.41 4.02
CA ARG A 317 10.38 1.32 4.12
C ARG A 317 9.24 0.79 3.26
N MET A 318 8.53 -0.23 3.74
CA MET A 318 7.17 -0.49 3.27
C MET A 318 6.25 0.48 4.01
N HIS A 319 5.92 1.59 3.35
CA HIS A 319 4.88 2.54 3.74
C HIS A 319 4.22 3.11 2.50
#